data_AF-A0A924R4M6-F1
#
_entry.id   AF-A0A924R4M6-F1
#
_cell.length_a   1.000
_cell.length_b   1.000
_cell.length_c   1.000
_cell.angle_alpha   90.00
_cell.angle_beta   90.00
_cell.angle_gamma   90.00
#
_symmetry.space_group_name_H-M   'P 1'
#
loop_
_entity.id
_entity.type
_entity.pdbx_description
1 polymer ?
#
loop_
_entity_poly.entity_id
_entity_poly.type
_entity_poly.pdbx_seq_one_letter_code
_entity_poly.pdbx_strand_id
1 'polypeptide(L)' 'MSAKGQLLQDPFLNILRKEHVPVSIYLVNGIKLQGQIESF' A
#
# COMPACT_ATOMS: atom_id res chain seq x y z
N MET A 1 -0.01 -23.19 -2.18
CA MET A 1 -0.34 -22.26 -3.29
C MET A 1 -0.01 -20.85 -2.83
N SER A 2 1.22 -20.38 -3.06
CA SER A 2 1.57 -18.98 -2.82
C SER A 2 1.08 -18.19 -4.03
N ALA A 3 0.04 -17.39 -3.85
CA ALA A 3 -0.43 -16.48 -4.89
C ALA A 3 0.67 -15.43 -5.08
N LYS A 4 1.26 -15.37 -6.29
CA LYS A 4 2.35 -14.44 -6.64
C LYS A 4 2.09 -12.97 -6.25
N GLY A 5 0.82 -12.59 -6.07
CA GLY A 5 0.43 -11.26 -5.58
C GLY A 5 0.88 -10.95 -4.14
N GLN A 6 0.89 -11.94 -3.23
CA GLN A 6 1.37 -11.73 -1.86
C GLN A 6 2.88 -11.47 -1.80
N LEU A 7 3.66 -12.00 -2.75
CA LEU A 7 5.10 -11.80 -2.79
C LEU A 7 5.50 -10.35 -3.10
N LEU A 8 4.64 -9.56 -3.76
CA LEU A 8 4.89 -8.13 -4.02
C LEU A 8 4.18 -7.24 -3.02
N GLN A 9 2.91 -7.56 -2.70
CA GLN A 9 2.05 -6.69 -1.90
C GLN A 9 2.61 -6.44 -0.49
N ASP A 10 2.84 -7.51 0.29
CA ASP A 10 3.24 -7.37 1.69
C ASP A 10 4.60 -6.70 1.83
N PRO A 11 5.65 -7.06 1.04
CA PRO A 11 6.92 -6.34 1.10
C PRO A 11 6.80 -4.87 0.71
N PHE A 12 6.03 -4.55 -0.35
CA PHE A 12 5.84 -3.17 -0.81
C PHE A 12 5.13 -2.31 0.24
N LEU A 13 3.98 -2.78 0.74
CA LEU A 13 3.20 -2.06 1.77
C LEU A 13 3.98 -1.91 3.08
N ASN A 14 4.79 -2.91 3.47
CA ASN A 14 5.59 -2.84 4.68
C ASN A 14 6.74 -1.84 4.58
N ILE A 15 7.38 -1.70 3.41
CA ILE A 15 8.41 -0.66 3.18
C ILE A 15 7.77 0.73 3.33
N LEU A 16 6.66 0.97 2.62
CA LEU A 16 5.96 2.26 2.68
C LEU A 16 5.53 2.64 4.10
N ARG A 17 5.03 1.67 4.88
CA ARG A 17 4.64 1.85 6.28
C ARG A 17 5.85 2.18 7.17
N LYS A 18 6.93 1.39 7.10
CA LYS A 18 8.13 1.58 7.94
C LYS A 18 8.82 2.91 7.69
N GLU A 19 8.90 3.32 6.44
CA GLU A 19 9.58 4.55 6.03
C GLU A 19 8.66 5.78 6.04
N HIS A 20 7.39 5.62 6.44
CA HIS A 20 6.37 6.68 6.44
C HIS A 20 6.34 7.43 5.10
N VAL A 21 6.40 6.68 4.00
CA VAL A 21 6.41 7.25 2.66
C VAL A 21 5.06 7.90 2.38
N PRO A 22 5.00 9.18 1.98
CA PRO A 22 3.75 9.81 1.54
C PRO A 22 3.21 9.12 0.29
N VAL A 23 1.98 8.62 0.34
CA VAL A 23 1.32 7.90 -0.75
C VAL A 23 0.07 8.63 -1.24
N SER A 24 -0.30 8.35 -2.49
CA SER A 24 -1.62 8.67 -3.05
C SER A 24 -2.36 7.37 -3.35
N ILE A 25 -3.54 7.17 -2.76
CA ILE A 25 -4.38 5.99 -2.96
C ILE A 25 -5.60 6.40 -3.79
N TYR A 26 -5.83 5.71 -4.91
CA TYR A 26 -6.97 5.94 -5.78
C TYR A 26 -8.04 4.87 -5.50
N LEU A 27 -9.20 5.30 -5.03
CA LEU A 27 -10.35 4.42 -4.83
C LEU A 27 -11.01 4.09 -6.19
N VAL A 28 -11.71 2.96 -6.27
CA VAL A 28 -12.39 2.52 -7.51
C VAL A 28 -13.44 3.50 -8.03
N ASN A 29 -13.98 4.36 -7.15
CA ASN A 29 -14.90 5.44 -7.51
C ASN A 29 -14.19 6.73 -7.98
N GLY A 30 -12.86 6.72 -8.09
CA GLY A 30 -12.06 7.84 -8.58
C GLY A 30 -11.57 8.82 -7.50
N ILE A 31 -11.96 8.65 -6.24
CA ILE A 31 -11.48 9.51 -5.14
C ILE A 31 -9.99 9.26 -4.90
N LYS A 32 -9.21 10.34 -4.74
CA LYS A 32 -7.80 10.32 -4.34
C LYS A 32 -7.67 10.61 -2.84
N LEU A 33 -7.09 9.68 -2.09
CA LEU A 33 -6.66 9.89 -0.71
C LEU A 33 -5.14 10.16 -0.68
N GLN A 34 -4.69 11.00 0.24
CA GLN A 34 -3.27 11.30 0.46
C GLN A 34 -2.94 11.10 1.94
N GLY A 35 -1.82 10.45 2.22
CA GLY A 35 -1.40 10.17 3.59
C GLY A 35 -0.24 9.20 3.67
N GLN A 36 -0.08 8.57 4.81
CA GLN A 36 0.90 7.51 5.07
C GLN A 36 0.17 6.23 5.48
N ILE A 37 0.81 5.08 5.33
CA ILE A 37 0.25 3.78 5.72
C ILE A 37 0.65 3.53 7.17
N GLU A 38 -0.33 3.31 8.05
CA GLU A 38 -0.10 2.94 9.46
C GLU A 38 -0.21 1.42 9.69
N SER A 39 -1.15 0.74 8.99
CA SER A 39 -1.43 -0.70 9.09
C SER A 39 -2.13 -1.21 7.80
N PHE A 40 -2.08 -2.51 7.53
CA PHE A 40 -2.72 -3.18 6.37
C PHE A 40 -2.96 -4.67 6.62
#